data_AF-A0A4R5KEZ4-F1
#
_entry.id   AF-A0A4R5KEZ4-F1
#
_cell.length_a   1.000
_cell.length_b   1.000
_cell.length_c   1.000
_cell.angle_alpha   90.00
_cell.angle_beta   90.00
_cell.angle_gamma   90.00
#
_symmetry.space_group_name_H-M   'P 1'
#
loop_
_entity.id
_entity.type
_entity.pdbx_description
1 polymer ?
#
loop_
_entity_poly.entity_id
_entity_poly.type
_entity_poly.pdbx_seq_one_letter_code
_entity_poly.pdbx_strand_id
1 'polypeptide(L)'
;MSTPKSLHEFKLSAKEQEVYNNFQKDLKKHHLSGLEPISIAKLYVQASLDSKNDVVYALFTDKKGHVQWTKEEDEKVPNSDRGTSEQILKTFNNIEKGKFIQTSDFEGYIEYQTSEDEKHKSGFKMIRDDDGIWKVSFLPIQ
;
A
#
# COMPACT_ATOMS: atom_id res chain seq x y z
N MET A 1 2.10 8.41 34.65
CA MET A 1 1.80 9.13 33.41
C MET A 1 2.65 8.48 32.33
N SER A 2 2.05 7.65 31.49
CA SER A 2 2.78 6.99 30.40
C SER A 2 2.96 8.01 29.27
N THR A 3 4.20 8.36 28.97
CA THR A 3 4.58 9.16 27.81
C THR A 3 3.97 8.53 26.55
N PRO A 4 3.40 9.30 25.61
CA PRO A 4 3.02 8.72 24.33
C PRO A 4 4.32 8.22 23.69
N LYS A 5 4.39 6.90 23.48
CA LYS A 5 5.44 6.26 22.69
C LYS A 5 5.46 6.98 21.35
N SER A 6 6.61 7.55 20.97
CA SER A 6 6.80 8.30 19.72
C SER A 6 6.09 7.57 18.58
N LEU A 7 5.09 8.22 17.98
CA LEU A 7 4.52 7.80 16.70
C LEU A 7 5.69 7.83 15.71
N HIS A 8 6.02 6.66 15.18
CA HIS A 8 7.01 6.55 14.12
C HIS A 8 6.50 7.37 12.92
N GLU A 9 7.27 8.37 12.46
CA GLU A 9 6.91 9.13 11.27
C GLU A 9 7.14 8.26 10.03
N PHE A 10 6.04 7.78 9.44
CA PHE A 10 6.07 7.11 8.15
C PHE A 10 6.72 8.02 7.10
N LYS A 11 7.69 7.49 6.34
CA LYS A 11 8.38 8.24 5.30
C LYS A 11 8.90 7.36 4.16
N LEU A 12 8.79 7.89 2.94
CA LEU A 12 9.47 7.34 1.77
C LEU A 12 10.98 7.66 1.82
N SER A 13 11.81 6.69 1.45
CA SER A 13 13.23 6.96 1.16
C SER A 13 13.35 7.87 -0.08
N ALA A 14 14.53 8.45 -0.31
CA ALA A 14 14.76 9.32 -1.46
C ALA A 14 14.42 8.63 -2.80
N LYS A 15 14.82 7.36 -2.96
CA LYS A 15 14.53 6.56 -4.15
C LYS A 15 13.03 6.28 -4.31
N GLU A 16 12.36 5.90 -3.22
CA GLU A 16 10.90 5.66 -3.25
C GLU A 16 10.13 6.94 -3.56
N GLN A 17 10.56 8.07 -3.00
CA GLN A 17 9.96 9.38 -3.27
C GLN A 17 10.13 9.79 -4.74
N GLU A 18 11.30 9.53 -5.33
CA GLU A 18 11.53 9.77 -6.76
C GLU A 18 10.61 8.92 -7.63
N VAL A 19 10.52 7.61 -7.35
CA VAL A 19 9.62 6.71 -8.09
C VAL A 19 8.16 7.14 -7.93
N TYR A 20 7.73 7.46 -6.71
CA TYR A 20 6.38 7.97 -6.46
C TYR A 20 6.08 9.22 -7.29
N ASN A 21 7.05 10.16 -7.30
CA ASN A 21 6.90 11.41 -8.02
C ASN A 21 6.83 11.23 -9.54
N ASN A 22 7.52 10.23 -10.09
CA ASN A 22 7.45 9.91 -11.51
C ASN A 22 6.19 9.12 -11.86
N PHE A 23 5.83 8.13 -11.04
CA PHE A 23 4.63 7.32 -11.22
C PHE A 23 3.36 8.17 -11.24
N GLN A 24 3.20 9.13 -10.33
CA GLN A 24 2.01 9.99 -10.29
C GLN A 24 1.84 10.92 -11.50
N LYS A 25 2.87 11.10 -12.35
CA LYS A 25 2.78 11.98 -13.53
C LYS A 25 2.00 11.32 -14.67
N ASP A 26 2.11 10.01 -14.83
CA ASP A 26 1.53 9.29 -15.97
C ASP A 26 0.90 7.93 -15.62
N LEU A 27 0.98 7.49 -14.35
CA LEU A 27 0.45 6.24 -13.80
C LEU A 27 0.96 4.98 -14.52
N LYS A 28 2.08 5.06 -15.24
CA LYS A 28 2.60 3.93 -15.99
C LYS A 28 3.38 2.98 -15.09
N LYS A 29 3.06 1.68 -15.19
CA LYS A 29 3.68 0.62 -14.37
C LYS A 29 5.20 0.53 -14.47
N HIS A 30 5.80 0.92 -15.59
CA HIS A 30 7.26 0.86 -15.77
C HIS A 30 8.05 1.64 -14.71
N HIS A 31 7.47 2.69 -14.11
CA HIS A 31 8.10 3.41 -12.99
C HIS A 31 8.26 2.52 -11.74
N LEU A 32 7.41 1.50 -11.59
CA LEU A 32 7.38 0.59 -10.45
C LEU A 32 8.29 -0.64 -10.65
N SER A 33 8.84 -0.82 -11.85
CA SER A 33 9.65 -1.98 -12.18
C SER A 33 10.89 -2.09 -11.29
N GLY A 34 11.12 -3.30 -10.75
CA GLY A 34 12.25 -3.56 -9.85
C GLY A 34 12.09 -3.01 -8.44
N LEU A 35 10.91 -2.49 -8.07
CA LEU A 35 10.60 -2.22 -6.67
C LEU A 35 10.26 -3.50 -5.92
N GLU A 36 10.77 -3.59 -4.70
CA GLU A 36 10.40 -4.62 -3.74
C GLU A 36 8.95 -4.43 -3.27
N PRO A 37 8.26 -5.51 -2.85
CA PRO A 37 6.88 -5.47 -2.36
C PRO A 37 6.64 -4.38 -1.29
N ILE A 38 7.57 -4.25 -0.34
CA ILE A 38 7.47 -3.26 0.75
C ILE A 38 7.49 -1.84 0.19
N SER A 39 8.33 -1.54 -0.80
CA SER A 39 8.37 -0.21 -1.41
C SER A 39 7.06 0.12 -2.11
N ILE A 40 6.43 -0.83 -2.82
CA ILE A 40 5.10 -0.63 -3.43
C ILE A 40 4.04 -0.33 -2.36
N ALA A 41 4.03 -1.09 -1.26
CA ALA A 41 3.10 -0.85 -0.17
C ALA A 41 3.29 0.53 0.47
N LYS A 42 4.54 0.99 0.62
CA LYS A 42 4.81 2.35 1.07
C LYS A 42 4.29 3.42 0.08
N LEU A 43 4.43 3.21 -1.22
CA LEU A 43 3.84 4.12 -2.21
C LEU A 43 2.32 4.19 -2.11
N TYR A 44 1.67 3.06 -1.84
CA TYR A 44 0.22 3.00 -1.60
C TYR A 44 -0.19 3.79 -0.35
N VAL A 45 0.54 3.62 0.75
CA VAL A 45 0.30 4.39 1.98
C VAL A 45 0.48 5.89 1.72
N GLN A 46 1.57 6.29 1.04
CA GLN A 46 1.79 7.70 0.71
C GLN A 46 0.69 8.27 -0.20
N ALA A 47 0.26 7.53 -1.22
CA ALA A 47 -0.84 7.95 -2.10
C ALA A 47 -2.14 8.15 -1.33
N SER A 48 -2.40 7.26 -0.36
CA SER A 48 -3.58 7.35 0.51
C SER A 48 -3.50 8.56 1.43
N LEU A 49 -2.34 8.84 2.03
CA LEU A 49 -2.11 10.03 2.86
C LEU A 49 -2.24 11.34 2.07
N ASP A 50 -1.79 11.35 0.82
CA ASP A 50 -1.91 12.49 -0.09
C ASP A 50 -3.33 12.63 -0.70
N SER A 51 -4.25 11.69 -0.40
CA SER A 51 -5.59 11.61 -1.00
C SER A 51 -5.58 11.56 -2.55
N LYS A 52 -4.52 10.96 -3.14
CA LYS A 52 -4.38 10.79 -4.59
C LYS A 52 -5.01 9.48 -5.04
N ASN A 53 -6.34 9.49 -5.13
CA ASN A 53 -7.15 8.29 -5.36
C ASN A 53 -6.84 7.59 -6.70
N ASP A 54 -6.47 8.34 -7.74
CA ASP A 54 -6.03 7.82 -9.03
C ASP A 54 -4.70 7.05 -8.92
N VAL A 55 -3.76 7.57 -8.12
CA VAL A 55 -2.49 6.91 -7.81
C VAL A 55 -2.73 5.65 -6.97
N VAL A 56 -3.61 5.73 -5.97
CA VAL A 56 -4.03 4.58 -5.15
C VAL A 56 -4.59 3.47 -6.04
N TYR A 57 -5.55 3.81 -6.91
CA TYR A 57 -6.17 2.84 -7.81
C TYR A 57 -5.17 2.22 -8.78
N ALA A 58 -4.24 3.00 -9.33
CA ALA A 58 -3.19 2.50 -10.24
C ALA A 58 -2.17 1.55 -9.56
N LEU A 59 -2.11 1.53 -8.23
CA LEU A 59 -1.31 0.59 -7.45
C LEU A 59 -2.03 -0.74 -7.18
N PHE A 60 -3.34 -0.81 -7.38
CA PHE A 60 -4.05 -2.08 -7.32
C PHE A 60 -3.65 -3.00 -8.48
N THR A 61 -3.83 -4.30 -8.25
CA THR A 61 -3.62 -5.31 -9.29
C THR A 61 -4.69 -5.21 -10.37
N ASP A 62 -4.26 -5.30 -11.62
CA ASP A 62 -5.11 -5.48 -12.80
C ASP A 62 -5.08 -6.92 -13.32
N LYS A 63 -4.47 -7.86 -12.56
CA LYS A 63 -4.41 -9.26 -12.93
C LYS A 63 -5.82 -9.85 -12.96
N LYS A 64 -6.20 -10.44 -14.10
CA LYS A 64 -7.52 -11.05 -14.31
C LYS A 64 -7.84 -12.05 -13.19
N GLY A 65 -9.04 -11.93 -12.61
CA GLY A 65 -9.48 -12.76 -11.48
C GLY A 65 -9.12 -12.21 -10.10
N HIS A 66 -8.28 -11.17 -10.01
CA HIS A 66 -7.89 -10.52 -8.76
C HIS A 66 -8.32 -9.04 -8.66
N VAL A 67 -8.86 -8.48 -9.75
CA VAL A 67 -9.48 -7.15 -9.75
C VAL A 67 -10.78 -7.20 -8.95
N GLN A 68 -10.92 -6.31 -7.96
CA GLN A 68 -12.14 -6.25 -7.14
C GLN A 68 -13.21 -5.35 -7.72
N TRP A 69 -12.82 -4.20 -8.29
CA TRP A 69 -13.74 -3.24 -8.88
C TRP A 69 -13.06 -2.44 -10.00
N THR A 70 -13.85 -1.80 -10.85
CA THR A 70 -13.35 -0.96 -11.95
C THR A 70 -12.97 0.44 -11.48
N LYS A 71 -12.31 1.21 -12.35
CA LYS A 71 -11.95 2.60 -12.06
C LYS A 71 -13.19 3.46 -11.88
N GLU A 72 -14.22 3.23 -12.70
CA GLU A 72 -15.50 3.94 -12.61
C GLU A 72 -16.25 3.61 -11.31
N GLU A 73 -16.04 2.42 -10.74
CA GLU A 73 -16.56 2.05 -9.43
C GLU A 73 -15.75 2.71 -8.30
N ASP A 74 -14.42 2.74 -8.41
CA ASP A 74 -13.55 3.44 -7.46
C ASP A 74 -13.89 4.93 -7.37
N GLU A 75 -14.09 5.61 -8.51
CA GLU A 75 -14.44 7.04 -8.57
C GLU A 75 -15.76 7.38 -7.88
N LYS A 76 -16.64 6.39 -7.66
CA LYS A 76 -17.90 6.55 -6.92
C LYS A 76 -17.73 6.41 -5.41
N VAL A 77 -16.60 5.90 -4.93
CA VAL A 77 -16.31 5.76 -3.50
C VAL A 77 -16.16 7.15 -2.88
N PRO A 78 -17.02 7.53 -1.91
CA PRO A 78 -16.92 8.81 -1.23
C PRO A 78 -15.58 9.00 -0.53
N ASN A 79 -15.05 10.22 -0.50
CA ASN A 79 -13.81 10.51 0.23
C ASN A 79 -13.90 10.20 1.73
N SER A 80 -15.11 10.27 2.33
CA SER A 80 -15.35 9.86 3.72
C SER A 80 -15.04 8.39 3.98
N ASP A 81 -15.12 7.56 2.94
CA ASP A 81 -14.99 6.11 3.02
C ASP A 81 -13.55 5.66 2.69
N ARG A 82 -12.66 6.61 2.36
CA ARG A 82 -11.24 6.35 2.05
C ARG A 82 -10.32 6.41 3.28
N GLY A 83 -10.88 6.72 4.44
CA GLY A 83 -10.16 6.84 5.71
C GLY A 83 -9.46 8.18 5.89
N THR A 84 -9.28 8.58 7.15
CA THR A 84 -8.50 9.77 7.52
C THR A 84 -7.00 9.45 7.56
N SER A 85 -6.15 10.47 7.50
CA SER A 85 -4.69 10.28 7.64
C SER A 85 -4.33 9.57 8.95
N GLU A 86 -5.04 9.83 10.05
CA GLU A 86 -4.84 9.16 11.33
C GLU A 86 -5.18 7.66 11.25
N GLN A 87 -6.31 7.32 10.62
CA GLN A 87 -6.71 5.92 10.41
C GLN A 87 -5.70 5.19 9.51
N ILE A 88 -5.27 5.82 8.41
CA ILE A 88 -4.29 5.26 7.48
C ILE A 88 -2.97 4.98 8.22
N LEU A 89 -2.44 5.96 8.95
CA LEU A 89 -1.19 5.79 9.71
C LEU A 89 -1.32 4.71 10.78
N LYS A 90 -2.47 4.59 11.45
CA LYS A 90 -2.73 3.55 12.43
C LYS A 90 -2.76 2.16 11.79
N THR A 91 -3.51 2.00 10.70
CA THR A 91 -3.69 0.71 9.99
C THR A 91 -2.39 0.18 9.40
N PHE A 92 -1.55 1.07 8.86
CA PHE A 92 -0.29 0.70 8.21
C PHE A 92 0.95 1.00 9.05
N ASN A 93 0.78 1.21 10.36
CA ASN A 93 1.91 1.48 11.24
C ASN A 93 2.94 0.34 11.20
N ASN A 94 4.22 0.67 11.07
CA ASN A 94 5.34 -0.26 10.92
C ASN A 94 5.32 -1.15 9.67
N ILE A 95 4.51 -0.86 8.65
CA ILE A 95 4.50 -1.67 7.42
C ILE A 95 5.88 -1.69 6.74
N GLU A 96 6.65 -0.61 6.84
CA GLU A 96 8.02 -0.49 6.32
C GLU A 96 9.03 -1.40 7.05
N LYS A 97 8.68 -1.88 8.24
CA LYS A 97 9.46 -2.86 9.03
C LYS A 97 8.93 -4.29 8.87
N GLY A 98 7.88 -4.45 8.07
CA GLY A 98 7.26 -5.75 7.82
C GLY A 98 8.17 -6.72 7.07
N LYS A 99 7.74 -7.97 7.01
CA LYS A 99 8.40 -9.03 6.25
C LYS A 99 7.50 -9.47 5.11
N PHE A 100 8.02 -9.46 3.89
CA PHE A 100 7.31 -10.06 2.77
C PHE A 100 7.36 -11.59 2.84
N ILE A 101 6.20 -12.23 2.69
CA ILE A 101 6.01 -13.67 2.67
C ILE A 101 5.31 -14.02 1.36
N GLN A 102 6.04 -14.63 0.45
CA GLN A 102 5.49 -15.15 -0.80
C GLN A 102 4.82 -16.50 -0.55
N THR A 103 3.57 -16.65 -0.99
CA THR A 103 2.75 -17.86 -0.77
C THR A 103 2.56 -18.69 -2.04
N SER A 104 2.75 -18.09 -3.22
CA SER A 104 2.74 -18.77 -4.51
C SER A 104 3.63 -18.03 -5.51
N ASP A 105 3.64 -18.44 -6.78
CA ASP A 105 4.42 -17.75 -7.82
C ASP A 105 3.96 -16.30 -8.06
N PHE A 106 2.75 -15.92 -7.64
CA PHE A 106 2.23 -14.59 -7.89
C PHE A 106 1.48 -13.99 -6.70
N GLU A 107 1.40 -14.68 -5.58
CA GLU A 107 0.74 -14.18 -4.37
C GLU A 107 1.73 -14.07 -3.22
N GLY A 108 1.52 -13.05 -2.41
CA GLY A 108 2.23 -12.90 -1.15
C GLY A 108 1.57 -11.83 -0.29
N TYR A 109 2.13 -11.62 0.88
CA TYR A 109 1.69 -10.55 1.77
C TYR A 109 2.85 -9.99 2.58
N ILE A 110 2.74 -8.73 2.99
CA ILE A 110 3.64 -8.16 3.99
C ILE A 110 3.01 -8.42 5.34
N GLU A 111 3.74 -9.14 6.18
CA GLU A 111 3.38 -9.39 7.57
C GLU A 111 4.03 -8.32 8.46
N TYR A 112 3.23 -7.60 9.26
CA TYR A 112 3.72 -6.53 10.15
C TYR A 112 2.86 -6.40 11.41
N GLN A 113 3.37 -5.75 12.45
CA GLN A 113 2.62 -5.47 13.70
C GLN A 113 2.38 -3.97 13.83
N THR A 114 1.13 -3.55 14.08
CA THR A 114 0.80 -2.12 14.16
C THR A 114 1.22 -1.52 15.50
N SER A 115 1.44 -2.33 16.53
CA SER A 115 2.12 -1.92 17.76
C SER A 115 2.83 -3.10 18.44
N GLU A 116 3.84 -2.80 19.27
CA GLU A 116 4.55 -3.82 20.06
C GLU A 116 3.64 -4.56 21.05
N ASP A 117 2.55 -3.92 21.48
CA ASP A 117 1.58 -4.50 22.41
C ASP A 117 0.51 -5.36 21.67
N GLU A 118 0.51 -5.34 20.34
CA GLU A 118 -0.44 -6.07 19.52
C GLU A 118 -0.01 -7.53 19.34
N LYS A 119 -0.83 -8.44 19.87
CA LYS A 119 -0.59 -9.89 19.77
C LYS A 119 -0.80 -10.44 18.36
N HIS A 120 -1.54 -9.73 17.52
CA HIS A 120 -1.87 -10.15 16.16
C HIS A 120 -1.02 -9.40 15.15
N LYS A 121 -0.65 -10.10 14.08
CA LYS A 121 0.03 -9.50 12.94
C LYS A 121 -0.99 -9.13 11.88
N SER A 122 -0.77 -7.99 11.24
CA SER A 122 -1.50 -7.54 10.07
C SER A 122 -0.88 -8.12 8.80
N GLY A 123 -1.70 -8.28 7.77
CA GLY A 123 -1.30 -8.80 6.47
C GLY A 123 -1.70 -7.85 5.35
N PHE A 124 -0.72 -7.31 4.62
CA PHE A 124 -0.94 -6.50 3.43
C PHE A 124 -0.78 -7.38 2.19
N LYS A 125 -1.90 -7.79 1.57
CA LYS A 125 -1.89 -8.75 0.46
C LYS A 125 -1.40 -8.11 -0.83
N MET A 126 -0.65 -8.87 -1.62
CA MET A 126 -0.06 -8.42 -2.87
C MET A 126 -0.15 -9.51 -3.95
N ILE A 127 -0.34 -9.07 -5.19
CA ILE A 127 -0.38 -9.91 -6.39
C ILE A 127 0.71 -9.44 -7.34
N ARG A 128 1.55 -10.36 -7.82
CA ARG A 128 2.52 -10.11 -8.88
C ARG A 128 1.80 -10.19 -10.23
N ASP A 129 1.88 -9.12 -11.01
CA ASP A 129 1.34 -9.10 -12.36
C ASP A 129 2.27 -9.82 -13.36
N ASP A 130 1.83 -9.89 -14.62
CA ASP A 130 2.54 -10.62 -15.66
C ASP A 130 3.86 -9.92 -16.08
N ASP A 131 4.03 -8.63 -15.74
CA ASP A 131 5.27 -7.87 -15.90
C ASP A 131 6.26 -8.10 -14.74
N GLY A 132 5.90 -8.97 -13.79
CA GLY A 132 6.71 -9.27 -12.60
C GLY A 132 6.63 -8.21 -11.51
N ILE A 133 5.69 -7.25 -11.61
CA ILE A 133 5.55 -6.14 -10.67
C ILE A 133 4.56 -6.54 -9.57
N TRP A 134 4.98 -6.41 -8.32
CA TRP A 134 4.05 -6.58 -7.20
C TRP A 134 3.07 -5.42 -7.13
N LYS A 135 1.78 -5.74 -7.03
CA LYS A 135 0.67 -4.80 -6.92
C LYS A 135 -0.14 -5.09 -5.68
N VAL A 136 -0.84 -4.07 -5.19
CA VAL A 136 -1.69 -4.19 -4.02
C VAL A 136 -2.86 -5.11 -4.38
N SER A 137 -3.00 -6.21 -3.65
CA SER A 137 -4.26 -6.96 -3.66
C SER A 137 -5.21 -6.17 -2.79
N PHE A 138 -6.30 -5.70 -3.38
CA PHE A 138 -7.25 -4.80 -2.74
C PHE A 138 -7.51 -5.17 -1.26
N LEU A 139 -7.41 -4.19 -0.39
CA LEU A 139 -7.70 -4.31 1.03
C LEU A 139 -8.96 -3.48 1.33
N PRO A 140 -10.07 -4.07 1.79
CA PRO A 140 -11.11 -3.28 2.42
C PRO A 140 -10.51 -2.66 3.68
N ILE A 141 -10.42 -1.33 3.74
CA ILE A 141 -10.16 -0.62 4.98
C ILE A 141 -11.45 -0.80 5.81
N GLN A 142 -11.39 -1.63 6.87
CA GLN A 142 -12.50 -1.89 7.80
C GLN A 142 -12.49 -0.92 8.97
#